data_AF-A0A6P0MDP9-F1
#
_entry.id   AF-A0A6P0MDP9-F1
#
_cell.length_a   1.000
_cell.length_b   1.000
_cell.length_c   1.000
_cell.angle_alpha   90.00
_cell.angle_beta   90.00
_cell.angle_gamma   90.00
#
_symmetry.space_group_name_H-M   'P 1'
#
loop_
_entity.id
_entity.type
_entity.pdbx_description
1 polymer ?
#
loop_
_entity_poly.entity_id
_entity_poly.type
_entity_poly.pdbx_seq_one_letter_code
_entity_poly.pdbx_strand_id
1 'polypeptide(L)' 'MSVIRIISPTPGPTTTERILELLNSHNQGVTIKELSHTLNRPVSMVQRCLKLLIASGQVYSRLDDTERQLVYQLNRS' A
#
# COMPACT_ATOMS: atom_id res chain seq x y z
N MET A 1 -10.66 38.87 21.97
CA MET A 1 -10.93 37.42 22.12
C MET A 1 -10.37 36.72 20.89
N SER A 2 -9.21 36.07 21.01
CA SER A 2 -8.59 35.36 19.89
C SER A 2 -9.18 33.96 19.77
N VAL A 3 -9.74 33.65 18.61
CA VAL A 3 -10.35 32.35 18.31
C VAL A 3 -9.25 31.43 17.75
N ILE A 4 -8.81 30.46 18.54
CA ILE A 4 -7.86 29.44 18.09
C ILE A 4 -8.61 28.54 17.07
N ARG A 5 -8.30 28.66 15.79
CA ARG A 5 -8.76 27.71 14.77
C ARG A 5 -7.85 26.49 14.84
N ILE A 6 -8.32 25.45 15.54
CA ILE A 6 -7.68 24.13 15.50
C ILE A 6 -7.91 23.57 14.09
N ILE A 7 -6.87 23.62 13.25
CA ILE A 7 -6.87 22.88 11.99
C ILE A 7 -6.67 21.41 12.34
N SER A 8 -7.73 20.62 12.28
CA SER A 8 -7.60 19.16 12.32
C SER A 8 -6.73 18.76 11.12
N PRO A 9 -5.63 18.02 11.29
CA PRO A 9 -4.91 17.46 10.16
C PRO A 9 -5.92 16.62 9.39
N THR A 10 -6.26 17.03 8.17
CA THR A 10 -6.99 16.17 7.25
C THR A 10 -6.13 14.92 7.14
N PRO A 11 -6.60 13.74 7.56
CA PRO A 11 -5.86 12.52 7.34
C PRO A 11 -5.88 12.35 5.82
N GLY A 12 -4.83 12.83 5.15
CA GLY A 12 -4.60 12.49 3.76
C GLY A 12 -4.54 10.96 3.66
N PRO A 13 -4.80 10.40 2.46
CA PRO A 13 -4.78 8.95 2.28
C PRO A 13 -3.47 8.41 2.82
N THR A 14 -3.61 7.52 3.81
CA THR A 14 -2.50 6.80 4.42
C THR A 14 -1.77 6.03 3.33
N THR A 15 -0.48 5.77 3.52
CA THR A 15 0.30 5.05 2.51
C THR A 15 -0.30 3.66 2.24
N THR A 16 -0.97 3.06 3.21
CA THR A 16 -1.78 1.85 3.07
C THR A 16 -2.96 2.02 2.10
N GLU A 17 -3.74 3.09 2.19
CA GLU A 17 -4.84 3.35 1.26
C GLU A 17 -4.33 3.53 -0.16
N ARG A 18 -3.23 4.27 -0.32
CA ARG A 18 -2.62 4.49 -1.63
C ARG A 18 -2.03 3.21 -2.24
N ILE A 19 -1.50 2.30 -1.40
CA ILE A 19 -1.11 0.94 -1.81
C ILE A 19 -2.34 0.18 -2.30
N LEU A 20 -3.45 0.22 -1.55
CA LEU A 20 -4.68 -0.48 -1.93
C LEU A 20 -5.26 0.05 -3.24
N GLU A 21 -5.31 1.37 -3.44
CA GLU A 21 -5.75 1.96 -4.73
C GLU A 21 -4.88 1.48 -5.90
N LEU A 22 -3.57 1.47 -5.71
CA LEU A 22 -2.61 1.06 -6.75
C LEU A 22 -2.76 -0.43 -7.09
N LEU A 23 -2.91 -1.27 -6.07
CA LEU A 23 -3.21 -2.70 -6.22
C LEU A 23 -4.59 -2.93 -6.86
N ASN A 24 -5.56 -2.05 -6.61
CA ASN A 24 -6.90 -2.15 -7.19
C ASN A 24 -6.88 -1.80 -8.68
N SER A 25 -6.06 -0.82 -9.08
CA SER A 25 -5.83 -0.47 -10.49
C SER A 25 -5.03 -1.54 -11.24
N HIS A 26 -4.17 -2.29 -10.56
CA HIS A 26 -3.29 -3.31 -11.17
C HIS A 26 -3.72 -4.73 -10.81
N ASN A 27 -4.64 -5.28 -11.60
CA ASN A 27 -5.21 -6.62 -11.36
C ASN A 27 -4.23 -7.79 -11.63
N GLN A 28 -3.01 -7.52 -12.12
CA GLN A 28 -1.98 -8.55 -12.35
C GLN A 28 -1.06 -8.79 -11.14
N GLY A 29 -1.17 -7.95 -10.10
CA GLY A 29 -0.27 -7.95 -8.95
C GLY A 29 0.95 -7.04 -9.18
N VAL A 30 1.45 -6.45 -8.10
CA VAL A 30 2.51 -5.43 -8.16
C VAL A 30 3.67 -5.83 -7.27
N THR A 31 4.90 -5.67 -7.74
CA THR A 31 6.10 -5.95 -6.91
C THR A 31 6.33 -4.83 -5.89
N ILE A 32 7.09 -5.13 -4.84
CA ILE A 32 7.45 -4.12 -3.84
C ILE A 32 8.29 -2.98 -4.41
N LYS A 33 9.10 -3.25 -5.45
CA LYS A 33 9.92 -2.25 -6.12
C LYS A 33 9.06 -1.27 -6.91
N GLU A 34 8.09 -1.78 -7.65
CA GLU A 34 7.12 -0.95 -8.37
C GLU A 34 6.30 -0.09 -7.39
N LEU A 35 5.79 -0.69 -6.31
CA LEU A 35 5.09 0.07 -5.26
C LEU A 35 5.96 1.17 -4.65
N SER A 36 7.23 0.85 -4.34
CA SER A 36 8.19 1.81 -3.80
C SER A 36 8.44 2.98 -4.76
N HIS A 37 8.62 2.68 -6.05
CA HIS A 37 8.86 3.67 -7.09
C HIS A 37 7.64 4.55 -7.33
N THR A 38 6.45 3.97 -7.52
CA THR A 38 5.22 4.74 -7.78
C THR A 38 4.78 5.57 -6.60
N LEU A 39 4.94 5.07 -5.36
CA LEU A 39 4.61 5.82 -4.15
C LEU A 39 5.70 6.83 -3.78
N ASN A 40 6.88 6.76 -4.40
CA ASN A 40 8.07 7.49 -4.01
C ASN A 40 8.38 7.32 -2.52
N ARG A 41 8.30 6.07 -2.04
CA ARG A 41 8.49 5.67 -0.63
C ARG A 41 9.55 4.58 -0.53
N PRO A 42 10.37 4.56 0.53
CA PRO A 42 11.39 3.53 0.69
C PRO A 42 10.76 2.15 0.86
N VAL A 43 11.42 1.13 0.29
CA VAL A 43 10.97 -0.28 0.32
C VAL A 43 10.65 -0.75 1.73
N SER A 44 11.45 -0.39 2.74
CA SER A 44 11.22 -0.77 4.14
C SER A 44 9.88 -0.27 4.70
N MET A 45 9.47 0.93 4.31
CA MET A 45 8.20 1.51 4.72
C MET A 45 7.02 0.82 4.02
N VAL A 46 7.14 0.60 2.70
CA VAL A 46 6.14 -0.14 1.92
C VAL A 46 6.00 -1.57 2.46
N GLN A 47 7.10 -2.24 2.79
CA GLN A 47 7.11 -3.58 3.37
C GLN A 47 6.38 -3.63 4.71
N ARG A 48 6.58 -2.62 5.56
CA ARG A 48 5.86 -2.50 6.83
C ARG A 48 4.35 -2.36 6.60
N CYS A 49 3.95 -1.50 5.67
CA CYS A 49 2.54 -1.34 5.30
C CYS A 49 1.94 -2.62 4.70
N LEU A 50 2.64 -3.29 3.80
CA LEU A 50 2.19 -4.55 3.19
C LEU A 50 2.00 -5.65 4.23
N LYS A 51 2.92 -5.78 5.20
CA LYS A 51 2.76 -6.75 6.30
C LYS A 51 1.49 -6.50 7.11
N LEU A 52 1.16 -5.23 7.39
CA LEU A 52 -0.08 -4.87 8.09
C LEU A 52 -1.32 -5.22 7.25
N LEU A 53 -1.29 -4.93 5.94
CA LEU A 53 -2.38 -5.25 5.01
C LEU A 53 -2.59 -6.77 4.80
N ILE A 54 -1.50 -7.54 4.87
CA ILE A 54 -1.56 -9.01 4.85
C ILE A 54 -2.14 -9.53 6.16
N ALA A 55 -1.71 -8.98 7.29
CA ALA A 55 -2.26 -9.34 8.60
C ALA A 55 -3.75 -8.98 8.73
N SER A 56 -4.21 -7.91 8.09
CA SER A 56 -5.63 -7.56 8.01
C SER A 56 -6.41 -8.38 6.96
N GLY A 57 -5.74 -9.20 6.16
CA GLY A 57 -6.35 -10.03 5.13
C GLY A 57 -6.81 -9.27 3.89
N GLN A 58 -6.45 -7.98 3.74
CA GLN A 58 -6.83 -7.16 2.58
C GLN A 58 -5.93 -7.40 1.35
N VAL A 59 -4.69 -7.83 1.58
CA VAL A 59 -3.70 -8.08 0.53
C VAL A 59 -3.09 -9.45 0.76
N TYR A 60 -2.76 -10.17 -0.30
CA TYR A 60 -1.95 -11.38 -0.23
C TYR A 60 -0.70 -11.23 -1.11
N SER A 61 0.35 -11.98 -0.75
CA SER A 61 1.56 -12.10 -1.55
C SER A 61 1.57 -13.44 -2.26
N ARG A 62 1.88 -13.44 -3.56
CA ARG A 62 2.16 -14.66 -4.34
C ARG A 62 3.47 -14.51 -5.07
N LEU A 63 4.01 -15.60 -5.58
CA LEU A 63 5.10 -15.54 -6.55
C LEU A 63 4.53 -15.15 -7.92
N ASP A 64 5.31 -14.39 -8.67
CA ASP A 64 5.04 -14.10 -10.07
C ASP A 64 5.15 -15.37 -10.94
N ASP A 65 4.69 -15.32 -12.19
CA ASP A 65 4.70 -16.46 -13.13
C ASP A 65 6.10 -17.06 -13.35
N THR A 66 7.14 -16.23 -13.22
CA THR A 66 8.54 -16.66 -13.29
C THR A 66 9.13 -17.18 -11.96
N GLU A 67 8.33 -17.26 -10.90
CA GLU A 67 8.68 -17.71 -9.53
C GLU A 67 9.85 -16.98 -8.87
N ARG A 68 10.31 -15.86 -9.45
CA ARG A 68 11.51 -15.13 -8.99
C ARG A 68 11.20 -13.95 -8.08
N GLN A 69 9.97 -13.45 -8.09
CA GLN A 69 9.60 -12.22 -7.39
C GLN A 69 8.27 -12.37 -6.68
N LEU A 70 8.18 -11.80 -5.48
CA LEU A 70 6.92 -11.67 -4.76
C LEU A 70 6.11 -10.50 -5.34
N VAL A 71 4.91 -10.81 -5.82
CA VAL A 71 3.91 -9.84 -6.24
C VAL A 71 2.79 -9.80 -5.20
N TYR A 72 2.31 -8.60 -4.92
CA TYR A 72 1.25 -8.35 -3.97
C TYR A 72 -0.04 -8.07 -4.74
N GLN A 73 -1.16 -8.60 -4.26
CA GLN A 73 -2.46 -8.45 -4.90
C GLN A 73 -3.56 -8.30 -3.85
N LEU A 74 -4.61 -7.57 -4.19
CA LEU A 74 -5.78 -7.39 -3.32
C LEU A 74 -6.52 -8.71 -3.13
N ASN A 75 -6.85 -9.04 -1.88
CA ASN A 75 -7.71 -10.16 -1.55
C ASN A 75 -9.15 -9.76 -1.86
N ARG A 76 -9.68 -10.18 -3.01
CA ARG A 76 -11.09 -10.01 -3.36
C ARG A 76 -11.87 -11.17 -2.70
N SER A 77 -12.18 -11.01 -1.41
CA SER A 77 -13.12 -11.90 -0.72
C SER A 77 -14.57 -11.58 -1.06
#